data_AF-A0A6N2DXF4-F1
#
_entry.id   AF-A0A6N2DXF4-F1
#
_cell.length_a   1.000
_cell.length_b   1.000
_cell.length_c   1.000
_cell.angle_alpha   90.00
_cell.angle_beta   90.00
_cell.angle_gamma   90.00
#
_symmetry.space_group_name_H-M   'P 1'
#
loop_
_entity.id
_entity.type
_entity.pdbx_description
1 polymer ?
#
loop_
_entity_poly.entity_id
_entity_poly.type
_entity_poly.pdbx_seq_one_letter_code
_entity_poly.pdbx_strand_id
1 'polypeptide(L)'
;MAKQKRWVRVFAYDVVSNRMRSKVADILEEVAVRVQLSVFEGRLTDRELDAVMARLQPLLTREDKLRVYTLPDGLLAACRRIGGAPLPEQQGFWLL
;
A
#
# COMPACT_ATOMS: atom_id res chain seq x y z
N MET A 1 -18.02 8.70 16.61
CA MET A 1 -17.23 9.27 15.49
C MET A 1 -17.52 8.44 14.24
N ALA A 2 -17.81 9.07 13.10
CA ALA A 2 -18.16 8.34 11.87
C ALA A 2 -16.97 7.48 11.39
N LYS A 3 -17.24 6.24 11.00
CA LYS A 3 -16.22 5.32 10.45
C LYS A 3 -15.78 5.89 9.10
N GLN A 4 -14.48 6.19 8.93
CA GLN A 4 -13.97 6.64 7.64
C GLN A 4 -14.00 5.51 6.62
N LYS A 5 -14.38 5.85 5.38
CA LYS A 5 -14.34 4.93 4.25
C LYS A 5 -12.90 4.46 4.01
N ARG A 6 -12.72 3.16 3.83
CA ARG A 6 -11.43 2.57 3.44
C ARG A 6 -11.43 2.33 1.94
N TRP A 7 -10.33 2.66 1.29
CA TRP A 7 -10.10 2.45 -0.12
C TRP A 7 -9.02 1.40 -0.33
N VAL A 8 -9.08 0.68 -1.44
CA VAL A 8 -7.92 -0.10 -1.88
C VAL A 8 -6.88 0.88 -2.43
N ARG A 9 -5.67 0.86 -1.87
CA ARG A 9 -4.51 1.65 -2.30
C ARG A 9 -3.46 0.72 -2.86
N VAL A 10 -2.94 1.07 -4.04
CA VAL A 10 -1.78 0.40 -4.64
C VAL A 10 -0.61 1.37 -4.59
N PHE A 11 0.41 1.03 -3.82
CA PHE A 11 1.67 1.75 -3.76
C PHE A 11 2.64 1.11 -4.74
N ALA A 12 3.14 1.89 -5.69
CA ALA A 12 4.19 1.46 -6.60
C ALA A 12 5.36 2.43 -6.46
N TYR A 13 6.56 1.90 -6.16
CA TYR A 13 7.74 2.73 -6.02
C TYR A 13 8.87 2.31 -6.97
N ASP A 14 9.77 3.26 -7.21
CA ASP A 14 11.05 3.11 -7.89
C ASP A 14 12.06 3.88 -7.03
N VAL A 15 12.85 3.15 -6.22
CA VAL A 15 13.77 3.73 -5.22
C VAL A 15 15.19 3.23 -5.49
N VAL A 16 16.09 4.17 -5.79
CA VAL A 16 17.46 3.88 -6.25
C VAL A 16 18.29 3.28 -5.14
N SER A 17 18.28 3.91 -3.96
CA SER A 17 19.07 3.46 -2.82
C SER A 17 18.50 2.19 -2.19
N ASN A 18 19.27 1.10 -2.18
CA ASN A 18 18.89 -0.16 -1.54
C ASN A 18 18.50 0.03 -0.07
N ARG A 19 19.25 0.88 0.66
CA ARG A 19 18.99 1.17 2.07
C ARG A 19 17.67 1.90 2.26
N MET A 20 17.36 2.89 1.42
CA MET A 20 16.08 3.61 1.51
C MET A 20 14.92 2.72 1.05
N ARG A 21 15.13 1.88 0.03
CA ARG A 21 14.13 0.93 -0.44
C ARG A 21 13.71 -0.06 0.65
N SER A 22 14.65 -0.58 1.44
CA SER A 22 14.31 -1.41 2.61
C SER A 22 13.44 -0.65 3.61
N LYS A 23 13.81 0.57 3.99
CA LYS A 23 13.01 1.40 4.92
C LYS A 23 11.60 1.70 4.39
N VAL A 24 11.48 2.01 3.10
CA VAL A 24 10.19 2.24 2.44
C VAL A 24 9.34 0.98 2.48
N ALA A 25 9.95 -0.19 2.20
CA ALA A 25 9.25 -1.47 2.30
C ALA A 25 8.77 -1.73 3.74
N ASP A 26 9.64 -1.57 4.74
CA ASP A 26 9.29 -1.79 6.16
C ASP A 26 8.06 -0.95 6.57
N ILE A 27 8.02 0.34 6.19
CA ILE A 27 6.89 1.23 6.48
C ILE A 27 5.60 0.78 5.77
N LEU A 28 5.70 0.31 4.53
CA LEU A 28 4.53 -0.14 3.76
C LEU A 28 4.01 -1.50 4.26
N GLU A 29 4.87 -2.40 4.72
CA GLU A 29 4.49 -3.71 5.27
C GLU A 29 3.66 -3.61 6.55
N GLU A 30 3.76 -2.49 7.29
CA GLU A 30 2.90 -2.22 8.46
C GLU A 30 1.41 -2.00 8.11
N VAL A 31 1.10 -1.59 6.88
CA VAL A 31 -0.24 -1.13 6.49
C VAL A 31 -0.79 -1.78 5.21
N ALA A 32 0.06 -2.48 4.45
CA ALA A 32 -0.23 -3.05 3.15
C ALA A 32 0.53 -4.36 2.93
N VAL A 33 0.01 -5.20 2.05
CA VAL A 33 0.66 -6.45 1.67
C VAL A 33 1.58 -6.21 0.48
N ARG A 34 2.80 -6.72 0.56
CA ARG A 34 3.75 -6.73 -0.54
C ARG A 34 3.34 -7.76 -1.59
N VAL A 35 2.95 -7.29 -2.77
CA VAL A 35 2.50 -8.17 -3.89
C VAL A 35 3.56 -8.35 -4.97
N GLN A 36 4.50 -7.39 -5.08
CA GLN A 36 5.70 -7.49 -5.91
C GLN A 36 6.89 -6.85 -5.17
N LEU A 37 8.09 -6.93 -5.76
CA LEU A 37 9.29 -6.36 -5.16
C LEU A 37 9.11 -4.89 -4.76
N SER A 38 8.44 -4.09 -5.59
CA SER A 38 8.20 -2.67 -5.41
C SER A 38 6.73 -2.24 -5.50
N VAL A 39 5.80 -3.19 -5.30
CA VAL A 39 4.35 -2.93 -5.32
C VAL A 39 3.68 -3.51 -4.08
N PHE A 40 2.86 -2.68 -3.43
CA PHE A 40 2.13 -3.00 -2.21
C PHE A 40 0.66 -2.65 -2.37
N GLU A 41 -0.22 -3.48 -1.82
CA GLU A 41 -1.66 -3.28 -1.87
C GLU A 41 -2.24 -3.31 -0.45
N GLY A 42 -3.01 -2.28 -0.08
CA GLY A 42 -3.58 -2.15 1.25
C GLY A 42 -4.97 -1.53 1.22
N ARG A 43 -5.78 -1.78 2.26
CA ARG A 43 -7.05 -1.07 2.45
C ARG A 43 -6.86 0.03 3.49
N LEU A 44 -6.83 1.30 3.06
CA LEU A 44 -6.56 2.44 3.94
C LEU A 44 -7.65 3.52 3.82
N THR A 45 -7.99 4.14 4.94
CA THR A 45 -8.67 5.44 5.00
C THR A 45 -7.78 6.54 4.43
N ASP A 46 -8.34 7.70 4.13
CA ASP A 46 -7.55 8.87 3.69
C ASP A 46 -6.55 9.30 4.78
N ARG A 47 -6.95 9.28 6.06
CA ARG A 47 -6.04 9.61 7.17
C ARG A 47 -4.87 8.65 7.32
N GLU A 48 -5.10 7.34 7.17
CA GLU A 48 -4.00 6.36 7.20
C GLU A 48 -3.06 6.55 6.02
N LEU A 49 -3.59 6.88 4.83
CA LEU A 49 -2.75 7.20 3.68
C LEU A 49 -1.88 8.42 3.96
N ASP A 50 -2.46 9.52 4.44
CA ASP A 50 -1.72 10.75 4.75
C ASP A 50 -0.60 10.50 5.76
N ALA A 51 -0.86 9.70 6.80
CA ALA A 51 0.14 9.32 7.79
C ALA A 51 1.29 8.51 7.19
N VAL A 52 1.00 7.57 6.29
CA VAL A 52 2.02 6.79 5.57
C VAL A 52 2.82 7.70 4.64
N MET A 53 2.16 8.58 3.88
CA MET A 53 2.83 9.52 2.98
C MET A 53 3.79 10.46 3.74
N ALA A 54 3.38 10.96 4.90
CA ALA A 54 4.23 11.80 5.75
C ALA A 54 5.50 11.08 6.24
N ARG A 55 5.42 9.76 6.50
CA ARG A 55 6.58 8.93 6.89
C ARG A 55 7.50 8.61 5.71
N LEU A 56 6.93 8.42 4.52
CA LEU A 56 7.70 8.06 3.31
C LEU A 56 8.40 9.26 2.67
N GLN A 57 7.74 10.43 2.64
CA GLN A 57 8.26 11.64 2.00
C GLN A 57 9.71 12.01 2.39
N PRO A 58 10.13 12.02 3.68
CA PRO A 58 11.50 12.35 4.05
C PRO A 58 12.54 11.29 3.67
N LEU A 59 12.12 10.09 3.26
CA LEU A 59 13.01 9.01 2.81
C LEU A 59 13.30 9.07 1.31
N LEU A 60 12.48 9.77 0.55
CA LEU A 60 12.55 9.83 -0.91
C LEU A 60 13.38 11.04 -1.36
N THR A 61 14.24 10.81 -2.33
CA THR A 61 15.00 11.84 -3.03
C THR A 61 14.28 12.25 -4.31
N ARG A 62 14.86 13.21 -5.05
CA ARG A 62 14.31 13.66 -6.34
C ARG A 62 14.34 12.60 -7.45
N GLU A 63 15.21 11.61 -7.32
CA GLU A 63 15.35 10.53 -8.31
C GLU A 63 14.37 9.39 -8.04
N ASP A 64 13.88 9.29 -6.80
CA ASP A 64 12.92 8.27 -6.39
C ASP A 64 11.50 8.64 -6.82
N LYS A 65 10.70 7.63 -7.16
CA LYS A 65 9.30 7.81 -7.56
C LYS A 65 8.43 6.95 -6.65
N LEU A 66 7.39 7.56 -6.10
CA LEU A 66 6.31 6.85 -5.41
C LEU A 66 4.99 7.28 -6.03
N ARG A 67 4.18 6.30 -6.42
CA ARG A 67 2.81 6.51 -6.91
C ARG A 67 1.85 5.74 -6.03
N VAL A 68 0.73 6.36 -5.72
CA VAL A 68 -0.37 5.71 -5.00
C VAL A 68 -1.63 5.81 -5.85
N TYR A 69 -2.17 4.66 -6.22
CA TYR A 69 -3.44 4.55 -6.93
C TYR A 69 -4.55 4.23 -5.94
N THR A 70 -5.64 4.99 -6.00
CA THR A 70 -6.83 4.76 -5.18
C THR A 70 -7.89 4.09 -6.03
N LEU A 71 -8.26 2.87 -5.66
CA LEU A 71 -9.28 2.11 -6.36
C LEU A 71 -10.60 2.26 -5.60
N PRO A 72 -11.64 2.80 -6.24
CA PRO A 72 -13.00 2.80 -5.71
C PRO A 72 -13.54 1.39 -5.48
N ASP A 73 -14.58 1.29 -4.67
CA ASP A 73 -15.27 0.01 -4.44
C ASP A 73 -15.74 -0.60 -5.77
N GLY A 74 -15.62 -1.93 -5.89
CA GLY A 74 -16.00 -2.67 -7.09
C GLY A 74 -14.95 -2.67 -8.21
N LEU A 75 -14.01 -1.72 -8.25
CA LEU A 75 -12.97 -1.69 -9.29
C LEU A 75 -11.98 -2.85 -9.18
N LEU A 76 -11.84 -3.44 -7.99
CA LEU A 76 -10.98 -4.60 -7.76
C LEU A 76 -11.38 -5.82 -8.63
N ALA A 77 -12.67 -5.98 -8.93
CA ALA A 77 -13.16 -7.07 -9.79
C ALA A 77 -12.72 -6.91 -11.27
N ALA A 78 -12.40 -5.68 -11.67
CA ALA A 78 -11.84 -5.40 -13.00
C ALA A 78 -10.33 -5.64 -13.07
N CYS A 79 -9.63 -5.71 -11.93
CA CYS A 79 -8.20 -6.01 -11.90
C CYS A 79 -7.94 -7.43 -12.42
N ARG A 80 -6.86 -7.58 -13.18
CA ARG A 80 -6.34 -8.87 -13.65
C ARG A 80 -4.97 -9.09 -13.03
N ARG A 81 -4.73 -10.29 -12.55
CA ARG A 81 -3.49 -10.70 -11.88
C ARG A 81 -3.07 -12.06 -12.41
N ILE A 82 -1.77 -12.27 -12.57
CA ILE A 82 -1.18 -13.55 -12.95
C ILE A 82 -0.16 -13.88 -11.86
N GLY A 83 -0.45 -14.91 -11.04
CA GLY A 83 0.34 -15.24 -9.85
C GLY A 83 0.16 -14.27 -8.68
N GLY A 84 0.81 -14.58 -7.55
CA GLY A 84 0.78 -13.78 -6.31
C GLY A 84 -0.35 -14.14 -5.34
N ALA A 85 -0.21 -13.71 -4.09
CA ALA A 85 -1.22 -13.91 -3.05
C ALA A 85 -2.44 -12.99 -3.26
N PRO A 86 -3.66 -13.42 -2.88
CA PRO A 86 -4.81 -12.54 -2.89
C PRO A 86 -4.61 -11.36 -1.92
N LEU A 87 -5.16 -10.20 -2.28
CA LEU A 87 -5.34 -9.10 -1.33
C LEU A 87 -6.15 -9.64 -0.14
N PRO A 88 -5.68 -9.55 1.11
CA PRO A 88 -6.44 -10.05 2.25
C PRO A 88 -7.81 -9.38 2.25
N GLU A 89 -8.88 -10.15 2.22
CA GLU A 89 -10.22 -9.59 2.36
C GLU A 89 -10.38 -8.95 3.74
N GLN A 90 -11.34 -8.03 3.87
CA GLN A 90 -11.80 -7.64 5.21
C GLN A 90 -12.56 -8.81 5.82
N GLN A 91 -11.86 -9.78 6.38
CA GLN A 91 -12.49 -10.80 7.22
C GLN A 91 -11.78 -10.82 8.58
N GLY A 92 -12.57 -10.63 9.63
CA GLY A 92 -12.13 -10.74 11.00
C GLY A 92 -11.63 -12.15 11.24
N PHE A 93 -10.33 -12.29 11.43
CA PHE A 93 -9.74 -13.56 11.80
C PHE A 93 -10.11 -13.83 13.26
N TRP A 94 -11.01 -14.78 13.49
CA TRP A 94 -11.08 -15.47 14.77
C TRP A 94 -9.95 -16.49 14.75
N LEU A 95 -8.81 -16.15 15.34
CA LEU A 95 -7.85 -17.17 15.74
C LEU A 95 -8.46 -17.84 16.99
N LEU A 96 -8.78 -19.12 16.87
CA LEU A 96 -9.24 -19.99 17.96
C LEU A 96 -8.13 -20.16 19.00
#